data_AF-A0A418IPU6-F1
#
_entry.id   AF-A0A418IPU6-F1
#
_cell.length_a   1.000
_cell.length_b   1.000
_cell.length_c   1.000
_cell.angle_alpha   90.00
_cell.angle_beta   90.00
_cell.angle_gamma   90.00
#
_symmetry.space_group_name_H-M   'P 1'
#
loop_
_entity.id
_entity.type
_entity.pdbx_description
1 polymer ?
#
loop_
_entity_poly.entity_id
_entity_poly.type
_entity_poly.pdbx_seq_one_letter_code
_entity_poly.pdbx_strand_id
1 'polypeptide(L)'
;MAKDAKDLTNEELLARQQQQFEEYKEQEKKGKKKKWFWGCGGCLVFIIIMGIIFASCSASVVNEVDKEVNKDSAEVEKDDNASKGQKAALNSAKTYADTMHMSKDGIYDQLTSDAGDQFSDEDAQYAVDHLKADYKENALKSAESYQEDQNMSKDGIYDQLTSNYGDKFTEEEAQYAVDNLEK
;
A
#
# COMPACT_ATOMS: atom_id res chain seq x y z
N MET A 1 -20.76 32.15 29.21
CA MET A 1 -19.76 32.64 30.17
C MET A 1 -18.53 31.77 30.01
N ALA A 2 -17.52 32.23 29.28
CA ALA A 2 -16.30 31.48 29.04
C ALA A 2 -15.35 31.71 30.23
N LYS A 3 -15.00 30.66 30.95
CA LYS A 3 -13.90 30.69 31.91
C LYS A 3 -12.60 30.56 31.11
N ASP A 4 -11.66 31.48 31.31
CA ASP A 4 -10.35 31.48 30.65
C ASP A 4 -9.63 30.14 30.84
N ALA A 5 -9.13 29.56 29.75
CA ALA A 5 -8.60 28.20 29.68
C ALA A 5 -7.26 27.98 30.41
N LYS A 6 -6.83 28.91 31.27
CA LYS A 6 -5.49 28.92 31.90
C LYS A 6 -5.44 28.41 33.34
N ASP A 7 -6.54 27.92 33.90
CA ASP A 7 -6.55 27.42 35.27
C ASP A 7 -7.53 26.24 35.46
N LEU A 8 -7.56 25.32 34.49
CA LEU A 8 -8.34 24.10 34.61
C LEU A 8 -7.57 23.06 35.42
N THR A 9 -8.24 22.51 36.43
CA THR A 9 -7.71 21.39 37.20
C THR A 9 -7.64 20.13 36.31
N ASN A 10 -6.70 19.21 36.61
CA ASN A 10 -6.54 17.97 35.83
C ASN A 10 -7.84 17.15 35.75
N GLU A 11 -8.67 17.22 36.79
CA GLU A 11 -9.97 16.56 36.85
C GLU A 11 -11.00 17.20 35.91
N GLU A 12 -11.03 18.53 35.82
CA GLU A 12 -11.86 19.25 34.84
C GLU A 12 -11.38 19.04 33.40
N LEU A 13 -10.07 18.87 33.20
CA LEU A 13 -9.50 18.52 31.89
C LEU A 13 -9.90 17.10 31.48
N LEU A 14 -9.83 16.14 32.40
CA LEU A 14 -10.25 14.75 32.18
C LEU A 14 -11.75 14.68 31.88
N ALA A 15 -12.57 15.40 32.66
CA ALA A 15 -14.02 15.48 32.44
C ALA A 15 -14.35 16.08 31.07
N ARG A 16 -13.61 17.11 30.62
CA ARG A 16 -13.77 17.66 29.26
C ARG A 16 -13.32 16.69 28.17
N GLN A 17 -12.23 15.95 28.36
CA GLN A 17 -11.81 14.91 27.42
C GLN A 17 -12.84 13.79 27.31
N GLN A 18 -13.41 13.36 28.44
CA GLN A 18 -14.48 12.35 28.46
C GLN A 18 -15.74 12.86 27.78
N GLN A 19 -16.15 14.11 28.04
CA GLN A 19 -17.28 14.74 27.36
C GLN A 19 -17.06 14.82 25.85
N GLN A 20 -15.87 15.23 25.40
CA GLN A 20 -15.53 15.25 23.97
C GLN A 20 -15.56 13.84 23.35
N PHE A 21 -15.11 12.82 24.09
CA PHE A 21 -15.14 11.43 23.63
C PHE A 21 -16.55 10.85 23.57
N GLU A 22 -17.42 11.19 24.51
CA GLU A 22 -18.84 10.81 24.48
C GLU A 22 -19.60 11.52 23.36
N GLU A 23 -19.33 12.82 23.15
CA GLU A 23 -19.87 13.56 22.01
C GLU A 23 -19.41 12.96 20.67
N TYR A 24 -18.14 12.55 20.55
CA TYR A 24 -17.62 11.85 19.38
C TYR A 24 -18.38 10.53 19.12
N LYS A 25 -18.60 9.72 20.15
CA LYS A 25 -19.40 8.48 20.04
C LYS A 25 -20.85 8.74 19.64
N GLU A 26 -21.45 9.83 20.13
CA GLU A 26 -22.79 10.24 19.71
C GLU A 26 -22.83 10.70 18.25
N GLN A 27 -21.83 11.45 17.79
CA GLN A 27 -21.72 11.86 16.39
C GLN A 27 -21.54 10.66 15.46
N GLU A 28 -20.73 9.68 15.84
CA GLU A 28 -20.55 8.43 15.09
C GLU A 28 -21.86 7.62 14.99
N LYS A 29 -22.66 7.58 16.08
CA LYS A 29 -23.99 6.95 16.08
C LYS A 29 -25.01 7.70 15.21
N LYS A 30 -24.97 9.03 15.19
CA LYS A 30 -25.85 9.86 14.33
C LYS A 30 -25.47 9.78 12.84
N GLY A 31 -24.21 9.46 12.53
CA GLY A 31 -23.72 9.15 11.17
C GLY A 31 -24.24 7.83 10.57
N LYS A 32 -24.90 6.96 11.36
CA LYS A 32 -25.40 5.64 10.90
C LYS A 32 -26.85 5.66 10.42
N LYS A 33 -27.31 6.74 9.79
CA LYS A 33 -28.52 6.74 8.95
C LYS A 33 -28.10 6.69 7.48
N LYS A 34 -28.25 5.50 6.89
CA LYS A 34 -27.80 5.11 5.55
C LYS A 34 -28.08 6.18 4.47
N LYS A 35 -27.00 6.68 3.87
CA LYS A 35 -26.91 6.92 2.42
C LYS A 35 -25.85 5.96 1.87
N TRP A 36 -26.30 5.06 1.02
CA TRP A 36 -25.50 4.07 0.31
C TRP A 36 -25.05 4.69 -1.02
N PHE A 37 -23.82 5.20 -1.05
CA PHE A 37 -22.74 4.82 -1.99
C PHE A 37 -21.52 5.75 -1.73
N TRP A 38 -20.34 5.13 -1.54
CA TRP A 38 -18.99 5.67 -1.27
C TRP A 38 -18.73 7.15 -1.63
N GLY A 39 -18.15 8.01 -0.78
CA GLY A 39 -17.28 7.77 0.36
C GLY A 39 -15.81 7.63 -0.06
N CYS A 40 -15.10 8.76 -0.18
CA CYS A 40 -13.65 8.89 0.05
C CYS A 40 -12.66 7.94 -0.69
N GLY A 41 -13.09 7.25 -1.75
CA GLY A 41 -12.22 6.74 -2.84
C GLY A 41 -12.03 7.76 -3.98
N GLY A 42 -12.57 8.96 -3.80
CA GLY A 42 -12.63 10.03 -4.81
C GLY A 42 -11.32 10.80 -5.03
N CYS A 43 -10.22 10.44 -4.39
CA CYS A 43 -8.91 10.98 -4.75
C CYS A 43 -8.16 10.10 -5.77
N LEU A 44 -8.60 8.85 -5.99
CA LEU A 44 -8.01 7.97 -7.02
C LEU A 44 -8.94 7.80 -8.24
N VAL A 45 -10.26 7.90 -8.06
CA VAL A 45 -11.20 7.85 -9.19
C VAL A 45 -11.14 9.12 -10.06
N PHE A 46 -10.80 10.28 -9.49
CA PHE A 46 -10.55 11.50 -10.27
C PHE A 46 -9.28 11.42 -11.14
N ILE A 47 -8.29 10.61 -10.76
CA ILE A 47 -7.08 10.38 -11.56
C ILE A 47 -7.38 9.43 -12.74
N ILE A 48 -8.21 8.40 -12.53
CA ILE A 48 -8.63 7.49 -13.60
C ILE A 48 -9.51 8.22 -14.64
N ILE A 49 -10.36 9.17 -14.23
CA ILE A 49 -11.24 9.92 -15.15
C ILE A 49 -10.45 10.96 -15.98
N MET A 50 -9.34 11.51 -15.48
CA MET A 50 -8.45 12.37 -16.29
C MET A 50 -7.60 11.57 -17.30
N GLY A 51 -7.47 10.26 -17.13
CA GLY A 51 -6.81 9.36 -18.09
C GLY A 51 -7.64 9.03 -19.34
N ILE A 52 -8.92 9.41 -19.40
CA ILE A 52 -9.83 9.10 -20.52
C ILE A 52 -10.08 10.35 -21.39
N ILE A 53 -9.03 11.15 -21.67
CA ILE A 53 -9.09 12.24 -22.67
C ILE A 53 -8.05 12.07 -23.80
N PHE A 54 -7.24 11.00 -23.82
CA PHE A 54 -6.41 10.64 -24.97
C PHE A 54 -6.86 9.34 -25.66
N ALA A 55 -8.15 9.19 -25.92
CA ALA A 55 -8.68 8.13 -26.76
C ALA A 55 -9.39 8.71 -27.99
N SER A 56 -8.61 9.29 -28.90
CA SER A 56 -9.00 9.40 -30.30
C SER A 56 -7.78 9.25 -31.20
N CYS A 57 -7.83 8.22 -32.04
CA CYS A 57 -6.86 7.84 -33.08
C CYS A 57 -5.52 7.32 -32.51
N SER A 58 -5.10 6.07 -32.72
CA SER A 58 -5.25 5.27 -33.93
C SER A 58 -5.16 3.78 -33.59
N ALA A 59 -6.10 3.01 -34.13
CA ALA A 59 -5.95 1.58 -34.26
C ALA A 59 -4.84 1.30 -35.29
N SER A 60 -3.75 0.67 -34.86
CA SER A 60 -2.97 -0.35 -35.61
C SER A 60 -1.66 -0.66 -34.87
N VAL A 61 -1.32 -1.95 -34.82
CA VAL A 61 -0.05 -2.57 -34.38
C VAL A 61 0.05 -2.91 -32.89
N VAL A 62 -0.69 -3.95 -32.47
CA VAL A 62 -0.28 -4.88 -31.40
C VAL A 62 -0.18 -6.29 -31.98
N ASN A 63 0.77 -6.46 -32.88
CA ASN A 63 1.45 -7.74 -33.05
C ASN A 63 2.92 -7.38 -32.90
N GLU A 64 3.68 -8.21 -32.16
CA GLU A 64 5.15 -8.19 -32.14
C GLU A 64 5.86 -7.32 -31.06
N VAL A 65 5.34 -7.29 -29.83
CA VAL A 65 6.16 -6.94 -28.64
C VAL A 65 6.07 -8.07 -27.61
N ASP A 66 6.69 -9.20 -27.93
CA ASP A 66 6.80 -10.36 -27.01
C ASP A 66 8.26 -10.87 -26.92
N LYS A 67 9.25 -10.04 -27.28
CA LYS A 67 10.63 -10.54 -27.46
C LYS A 67 11.78 -9.74 -26.85
N GLU A 68 11.57 -8.62 -26.16
CA GLU A 68 12.69 -7.75 -25.75
C GLU A 68 12.65 -7.31 -24.27
N VAL A 69 11.89 -7.98 -23.39
CA VAL A 69 11.95 -7.72 -21.93
C VAL A 69 12.43 -8.98 -21.20
N ASN A 70 13.70 -9.32 -21.40
CA ASN A 70 14.39 -10.28 -20.54
C ASN A 70 15.84 -9.88 -20.41
N LYS A 71 16.14 -8.97 -19.46
CA LYS A 71 17.52 -8.84 -19.00
C LYS A 71 17.79 -8.22 -17.61
N ASP A 72 16.82 -8.16 -16.69
CA ASP A 72 17.08 -8.02 -15.23
C ASP A 72 15.76 -7.91 -14.45
N SER A 73 14.91 -8.92 -14.53
CA SER A 73 13.60 -8.90 -13.87
C SER A 73 13.34 -10.27 -13.28
N ALA A 74 12.87 -10.28 -12.02
CA ALA A 74 12.58 -11.45 -11.19
C ALA A 74 12.37 -12.73 -11.99
N GLU A 75 13.31 -13.68 -11.82
CA GLU A 75 13.27 -14.98 -12.48
C GLU A 75 12.08 -15.79 -11.95
N VAL A 76 11.13 -16.07 -12.83
CA VAL A 76 10.04 -17.01 -12.54
C VAL A 76 10.60 -18.43 -12.69
N GLU A 77 10.58 -19.21 -11.61
CA GLU A 77 10.65 -20.67 -11.75
C GLU A 77 9.41 -21.09 -12.55
N LYS A 78 9.61 -21.56 -13.79
CA LYS A 78 8.54 -22.18 -14.56
C LYS A 78 8.20 -23.52 -13.91
N ASP A 79 7.26 -23.50 -12.97
CA ASP A 79 6.56 -24.71 -12.57
C ASP A 79 5.43 -25.00 -13.57
N ASP A 80 5.63 -26.01 -14.40
CA ASP A 80 4.62 -26.49 -15.34
C ASP A 80 3.37 -27.06 -14.63
N ASN A 81 3.44 -27.31 -13.32
CA ASN A 81 2.34 -27.77 -12.47
C ASN A 81 1.46 -26.63 -11.94
N ALA A 82 1.89 -25.36 -12.05
CA ALA A 82 1.14 -24.26 -11.47
C ALA A 82 -0.21 -24.01 -12.18
N SER A 83 -1.24 -23.75 -11.37
CA SER A 83 -2.59 -23.41 -11.81
C SER A 83 -2.60 -22.10 -12.61
N LYS A 84 -3.68 -21.84 -13.36
CA LYS A 84 -3.86 -20.54 -14.03
C LYS A 84 -3.97 -19.38 -13.02
N GLY A 85 -4.60 -19.62 -11.86
CA GLY A 85 -4.72 -18.65 -10.77
C GLY A 85 -3.36 -18.31 -10.20
N GLN A 86 -2.58 -19.33 -9.82
CA GLN A 86 -1.20 -19.21 -9.34
C GLN A 86 -0.29 -18.43 -10.29
N LYS A 87 -0.36 -18.71 -11.60
CA LYS A 87 0.40 -17.98 -12.62
C LYS A 87 -0.04 -16.52 -12.74
N ALA A 88 -1.34 -16.25 -12.65
CA ALA A 88 -1.87 -14.89 -12.68
C ALA A 88 -1.44 -14.10 -11.42
N ALA A 89 -1.58 -14.70 -10.24
CA ALA A 89 -1.16 -14.11 -8.98
C ALA A 89 0.35 -13.82 -8.96
N LEU A 90 1.18 -14.74 -9.47
CA LEU A 90 2.63 -14.52 -9.59
C LEU A 90 2.97 -13.34 -10.51
N ASN A 91 2.23 -13.16 -11.61
CA ASN A 91 2.44 -12.02 -12.49
C ASN A 91 2.04 -10.69 -11.81
N SER A 92 0.91 -10.66 -11.09
CA SER A 92 0.52 -9.49 -10.28
C SER A 92 1.56 -9.19 -9.20
N ALA A 93 2.01 -10.21 -8.47
CA ALA A 93 3.03 -10.10 -7.43
C ALA A 93 4.32 -9.47 -7.98
N LYS A 94 4.72 -9.88 -9.18
CA LYS A 94 5.86 -9.29 -9.88
C LYS A 94 5.66 -7.80 -10.18
N THR A 95 4.47 -7.40 -10.63
CA THR A 95 4.16 -5.97 -10.84
C THR A 95 4.22 -5.19 -9.53
N TYR A 96 3.68 -5.71 -8.44
CA TYR A 96 3.75 -5.05 -7.13
C TYR A 96 5.19 -4.91 -6.62
N ALA A 97 6.03 -5.94 -6.75
CA ALA A 97 7.43 -5.84 -6.40
C ALA A 97 8.20 -4.86 -7.30
N ASP A 98 8.10 -5.02 -8.62
CA ASP A 98 8.93 -4.29 -9.58
C ASP A 98 8.53 -2.82 -9.71
N THR A 99 7.23 -2.50 -9.58
CA THR A 99 6.70 -1.14 -9.83
C THR A 99 6.33 -0.39 -8.55
N MET A 100 5.83 -1.09 -7.53
CA MET A 100 5.39 -0.47 -6.27
C MET A 100 6.37 -0.72 -5.12
N HIS A 101 7.43 -1.51 -5.34
CA HIS A 101 8.47 -1.78 -4.36
C HIS A 101 7.91 -2.31 -3.04
N MET A 102 6.89 -3.16 -3.11
CA MET A 102 6.21 -3.66 -1.92
C MET A 102 7.02 -4.78 -1.22
N SER A 103 6.77 -4.94 0.08
CA SER A 103 7.26 -6.08 0.86
C SER A 103 6.55 -7.39 0.46
N LYS A 104 7.10 -8.53 0.88
CA LYS A 104 6.46 -9.84 0.65
C LYS A 104 5.04 -9.89 1.24
N ASP A 105 4.87 -9.41 2.48
CA ASP A 105 3.59 -9.43 3.19
C ASP A 105 2.60 -8.41 2.58
N GLY A 106 3.08 -7.22 2.20
CA GLY A 106 2.26 -6.24 1.50
C GLY A 106 1.75 -6.75 0.16
N ILE A 107 2.58 -7.48 -0.59
CA ILE A 107 2.16 -8.12 -1.84
C ILE A 107 1.07 -9.16 -1.57
N TYR A 108 1.25 -10.02 -0.57
CA TYR A 108 0.23 -11.01 -0.20
C TYR A 108 -1.11 -10.36 0.14
N ASP A 109 -1.09 -9.33 0.99
CA ASP A 109 -2.29 -8.58 1.36
C ASP A 109 -2.99 -8.01 0.13
N GLN A 110 -2.23 -7.51 -0.84
CA GLN A 110 -2.81 -6.88 -2.01
C GLN A 110 -3.36 -7.86 -3.05
N LEU A 111 -2.75 -9.04 -3.14
CA LEU A 111 -3.28 -10.15 -3.93
C LEU A 111 -4.61 -10.66 -3.37
N THR A 112 -4.76 -10.69 -2.05
CA THR A 112 -5.95 -11.28 -1.37
C THR A 112 -7.04 -10.24 -1.05
N SER A 113 -6.70 -8.96 -1.03
CA SER A 113 -7.62 -7.87 -0.67
C SER A 113 -8.87 -7.82 -1.56
N ASP A 114 -10.03 -7.62 -0.92
CA ASP A 114 -11.32 -7.38 -1.60
C ASP A 114 -11.31 -6.17 -2.54
N ALA A 115 -10.41 -5.21 -2.30
CA ALA A 115 -10.23 -4.03 -3.13
C ALA A 115 -9.03 -4.14 -4.10
N GLY A 116 -8.25 -5.21 -4.00
CA GLY A 116 -7.12 -5.53 -4.86
C GLY A 116 -7.49 -6.56 -5.92
N ASP A 117 -6.68 -7.61 -6.04
CA ASP A 117 -6.86 -8.63 -7.08
C ASP A 117 -7.84 -9.76 -6.71
N GLN A 118 -8.16 -9.92 -5.43
CA GLN A 118 -9.09 -10.93 -4.91
C GLN A 118 -8.72 -12.38 -5.29
N PHE A 119 -7.42 -12.68 -5.37
CA PHE A 119 -6.95 -14.06 -5.50
C PHE A 119 -7.27 -14.87 -4.25
N SER A 120 -7.34 -16.19 -4.41
CA SER A 120 -7.43 -17.11 -3.27
C SER A 120 -6.16 -17.03 -2.43
N ASP A 121 -6.27 -17.33 -1.13
CA ASP A 121 -5.12 -17.42 -0.23
C ASP A 121 -4.07 -18.40 -0.78
N GLU A 122 -4.48 -19.50 -1.41
CA GLU A 122 -3.58 -20.48 -2.01
C GLU A 122 -2.84 -19.94 -3.24
N ASP A 123 -3.51 -19.19 -4.12
CA ASP A 123 -2.87 -18.59 -5.30
C ASP A 123 -1.91 -17.46 -4.88
N ALA A 124 -2.31 -16.64 -3.91
CA ALA A 124 -1.48 -15.55 -3.38
C ALA A 124 -0.25 -16.07 -2.64
N GLN A 125 -0.42 -17.10 -1.80
CA GLN A 125 0.69 -17.75 -1.10
C GLN A 125 1.68 -18.36 -2.09
N TYR A 126 1.18 -19.07 -3.11
CA TYR A 126 2.01 -19.58 -4.18
C TYR A 126 2.81 -18.45 -4.85
N ALA A 127 2.17 -17.33 -5.16
CA ALA A 127 2.81 -16.20 -5.81
C ALA A 127 3.98 -15.64 -4.99
N VAL A 128 3.77 -15.34 -3.70
CA VAL A 128 4.83 -14.76 -2.86
C VAL A 128 5.95 -15.74 -2.52
N ASP A 129 5.68 -17.05 -2.55
CA ASP A 129 6.70 -18.08 -2.33
C ASP A 129 7.56 -18.36 -3.57
N HIS A 130 7.01 -18.14 -4.77
CA HIS A 130 7.72 -18.36 -6.03
C HIS A 130 8.23 -17.08 -6.66
N LEU A 131 7.91 -15.91 -6.09
CA LEU A 131 8.43 -14.63 -6.51
C LEU A 131 9.88 -14.46 -6.05
N LYS A 132 10.82 -14.41 -7.00
CA LYS A 132 12.22 -14.06 -6.77
C LYS A 132 12.40 -12.55 -6.82
N ALA A 133 12.10 -11.85 -5.73
CA ALA A 133 12.33 -10.42 -5.60
C ALA A 133 13.46 -10.12 -4.60
N ASP A 134 14.17 -9.01 -4.81
CA ASP A 134 15.07 -8.44 -3.81
C ASP A 134 14.28 -7.49 -2.91
N TYR A 135 13.76 -8.00 -1.80
CA TYR A 135 12.94 -7.22 -0.89
C TYR A 135 13.75 -6.17 -0.11
N LYS A 136 15.08 -6.30 -0.02
CA LYS A 136 15.95 -5.26 0.55
C LYS A 136 16.06 -4.06 -0.38
N GLU A 137 16.19 -4.32 -1.67
CA GLU A 137 16.14 -3.28 -2.70
C GLU A 137 14.77 -2.60 -2.75
N ASN A 138 13.68 -3.38 -2.64
CA ASN A 138 12.33 -2.80 -2.55
C ASN A 138 12.20 -1.88 -1.33
N ALA A 139 12.64 -2.32 -0.15
CA ALA A 139 12.61 -1.52 1.06
C ALA A 139 13.42 -0.21 0.90
N LEU A 140 14.59 -0.28 0.26
CA LEU A 140 15.42 0.90 -0.02
C LEU A 140 14.68 1.90 -0.91
N LYS A 141 14.04 1.45 -2.00
CA LYS A 141 13.27 2.35 -2.88
C LYS A 141 12.07 2.97 -2.19
N SER A 142 11.35 2.21 -1.36
CA SER A 142 10.28 2.76 -0.52
C SER A 142 10.82 3.81 0.46
N ALA A 143 11.96 3.53 1.09
CA ALA A 143 12.63 4.44 2.00
C ALA A 143 13.05 5.76 1.31
N GLU A 144 13.60 5.67 0.10
CA GLU A 144 13.98 6.82 -0.73
C GLU A 144 12.74 7.70 -1.03
N SER A 145 11.63 7.10 -1.46
CA SER A 145 10.38 7.85 -1.69
C SER A 145 9.87 8.52 -0.40
N TYR A 146 9.91 7.86 0.76
CA TYR A 146 9.55 8.51 2.02
C TYR A 146 10.47 9.67 2.40
N GLN A 147 11.76 9.53 2.13
CA GLN A 147 12.73 10.61 2.36
C GLN A 147 12.48 11.79 1.43
N GLU A 148 12.31 11.54 0.13
CA GLU A 148 12.18 12.58 -0.90
C GLU A 148 10.81 13.26 -0.90
N ASP A 149 9.74 12.48 -0.90
CA ASP A 149 8.38 12.98 -1.07
C ASP A 149 7.78 13.47 0.25
N GLN A 150 8.14 12.81 1.35
CA GLN A 150 7.53 13.06 2.66
C GLN A 150 8.49 13.68 3.68
N ASN A 151 9.78 13.85 3.35
CA ASN A 151 10.80 14.44 4.22
C ASN A 151 10.86 13.75 5.60
N MET A 152 10.63 12.43 5.62
CA MET A 152 10.62 11.65 6.85
C MET A 152 12.05 11.45 7.39
N SER A 153 12.19 11.37 8.72
CA SER A 153 13.46 11.00 9.34
C SER A 153 13.75 9.51 9.15
N LYS A 154 15.02 9.10 9.25
CA LYS A 154 15.39 7.67 9.18
C LYS A 154 14.62 6.80 10.17
N ASP A 155 14.45 7.25 11.41
CA ASP A 155 13.66 6.54 12.41
C ASP A 155 12.18 6.42 12.00
N GLY A 156 11.58 7.51 11.48
CA GLY A 156 10.20 7.48 11.01
C GLY A 156 10.01 6.58 9.78
N ILE A 157 11.01 6.53 8.89
CA ILE A 157 11.02 5.62 7.74
C ILE A 157 11.10 4.17 8.21
N TYR A 158 11.99 3.86 9.16
CA TYR A 158 12.10 2.53 9.75
C TYR A 158 10.75 2.07 10.36
N ASP A 159 10.13 2.93 11.16
CA ASP A 159 8.82 2.65 11.77
C ASP A 159 7.73 2.42 10.70
N GLN A 160 7.75 3.21 9.62
CA GLN A 160 6.79 3.07 8.52
C GLN A 160 6.97 1.77 7.74
N LEU A 161 8.21 1.42 7.40
CA LEU A 161 8.54 0.20 6.67
C LEU A 161 8.14 -1.06 7.46
N THR A 162 8.37 -1.06 8.77
CA THR A 162 8.07 -2.22 9.65
C THR A 162 6.63 -2.25 10.17
N SER A 163 5.86 -1.17 10.00
CA SER A 163 4.51 -1.08 10.55
C SER A 163 3.57 -2.12 9.94
N ASN A 164 2.81 -2.79 10.81
CA ASN A 164 1.70 -3.68 10.43
C ASN A 164 0.55 -2.96 9.70
N TYR A 165 0.52 -1.63 9.73
CA TYR A 165 -0.43 -0.81 8.98
C TYR A 165 0.25 0.00 7.87
N GLY A 166 1.57 -0.13 7.74
CA GLY A 166 2.40 0.46 6.69
C GLY A 166 2.82 -0.62 5.71
N ASP A 167 4.13 -0.73 5.46
CA ASP A 167 4.64 -1.53 4.35
C ASP A 167 4.96 -2.97 4.72
N LYS A 168 5.04 -3.31 6.01
CA LYS A 168 5.28 -4.69 6.51
C LYS A 168 6.57 -5.36 6.00
N PHE A 169 7.62 -4.58 5.78
CA PHE A 169 8.95 -5.14 5.61
C PHE A 169 9.42 -5.80 6.91
N THR A 170 10.30 -6.79 6.77
CA THR A 170 11.01 -7.35 7.92
C THR A 170 11.92 -6.29 8.54
N GLU A 171 12.27 -6.46 9.82
CA GLU A 171 13.20 -5.56 10.51
C GLU A 171 14.55 -5.51 9.78
N GLU A 172 15.01 -6.62 9.22
CA GLU A 172 16.28 -6.70 8.49
C GLU A 172 16.25 -5.94 7.15
N GLU A 173 15.13 -5.97 6.43
CA GLU A 173 14.94 -5.23 5.19
C GLU A 173 14.82 -3.72 5.45
N ALA A 174 14.02 -3.35 6.44
CA ALA A 174 13.87 -1.95 6.85
C ALA A 174 15.19 -1.37 7.38
N GLN A 175 15.95 -2.13 8.17
CA GLN A 175 17.25 -1.69 8.66
C GLN A 175 18.24 -1.51 7.51
N TYR A 176 18.27 -2.46 6.56
CA TYR A 176 19.08 -2.32 5.36
C TYR A 176 18.73 -1.04 4.61
N ALA A 177 17.44 -0.76 4.41
CA ALA A 177 17.00 0.44 3.71
C ALA A 177 17.52 1.72 4.37
N VAL A 178 17.28 1.91 5.67
CA VAL A 178 17.69 3.14 6.37
C VAL A 178 19.21 3.33 6.48
N ASP A 179 19.96 2.22 6.56
CA ASP A 179 21.42 2.23 6.58
C ASP A 179 22.01 2.69 5.24
N ASN A 180 21.30 2.42 4.13
CA ASN A 180 21.74 2.74 2.78
C ASN A 180 21.13 4.04 2.22
N LEU A 181 20.21 4.69 2.93
CA LEU A 181 19.70 6.01 2.55
C LEU A 181 20.82 7.07 2.51
N GLU A 182 20.85 7.83 1.41
CA GLU A 182 21.70 9.02 1.27
C GLU A 182 21.36 10.09 2.33
N LYS A 183 22.32 10.98 2.60
CA LYS A 183 22.25 11.96 3.68
C LYS A 183 21.51 13.23 3.29
#